data_AF-A0A2V5JP81-F1
#
_entry.id   AF-A0A2V5JP81-F1
#
_cell.length_a   1.000
_cell.length_b   1.000
_cell.length_c   1.000
_cell.angle_alpha   90.00
_cell.angle_beta   90.00
_cell.angle_gamma   90.00
#
_symmetry.space_group_name_H-M   'P 1'
#
loop_
_entity.id
_entity.type
_entity.pdbx_description
1 polymer ?
#
loop_
_entity_poly.entity_id
_entity_poly.type
_entity_poly.pdbx_seq_one_letter_code
_entity_poly.pdbx_strand_id
1 'polypeptide(L)'
;YVCLDINCSDKLEENANPLGAMFHGVSVFYCMTTSLANNGAGLGTLGFHEAKVRELCEKAGFDSVRRVPLENPFNNLYEAKP
;
A
#
# COMPACT_ATOMS: atom_id res chain seq x y z
N TYR A 1 7.15 -11.66 -9.69
CA TYR A 1 6.86 -11.47 -8.25
C TYR A 1 5.44 -10.98 -8.08
N VAL A 2 4.80 -11.34 -6.97
CA VAL A 2 3.45 -10.87 -6.63
C VAL A 2 3.46 -10.11 -5.32
N CYS A 3 2.71 -9.02 -5.26
CA CYS A 3 2.57 -8.17 -4.07
C CYS A 3 1.07 -7.89 -3.86
N LEU A 4 0.55 -8.29 -2.70
CA LEU A 4 -0.83 -8.02 -2.30
C LEU A 4 -0.78 -6.99 -1.17
N ASP A 5 -1.46 -5.86 -1.34
CA ASP A 5 -1.50 -4.80 -0.33
C ASP A 5 -2.88 -4.13 -0.30
N ILE A 6 -3.12 -3.27 0.70
CA ILE A 6 -4.40 -2.64 0.95
C ILE A 6 -4.79 -1.72 -0.22
N ASN A 7 -6.04 -1.84 -0.64
CA ASN A 7 -6.60 -0.96 -1.65
C ASN A 7 -6.81 0.43 -1.06
N CYS A 8 -5.93 1.36 -1.46
CA CYS A 8 -5.94 2.73 -1.00
C CYS A 8 -5.60 3.69 -2.15
N SER A 9 -6.16 4.90 -2.06
CA SER A 9 -5.79 6.02 -2.93
C SER A 9 -4.59 6.76 -2.36
N ASP A 10 -3.83 7.40 -3.23
CA ASP A 10 -2.82 8.39 -2.87
C ASP A 10 -3.42 9.71 -2.36
N LYS A 11 -4.71 9.95 -2.62
CA LYS A 11 -5.45 11.12 -2.12
C LYS A 11 -6.25 10.78 -0.87
N LEU A 12 -6.14 11.63 0.15
CA LEU A 12 -6.80 11.43 1.43
C LEU A 12 -8.33 11.43 1.31
N GLU A 13 -8.89 12.34 0.50
CA GLU A 13 -10.33 12.50 0.30
C GLU A 13 -10.97 11.25 -0.33
N GLU A 14 -10.24 10.51 -1.16
CA GLU A 14 -10.71 9.28 -1.78
C GLU A 14 -10.73 8.11 -0.78
N ASN A 15 -9.99 8.23 0.34
CA ASN A 15 -10.00 7.29 1.45
C ASN A 15 -10.99 7.69 2.57
N ALA A 16 -11.73 8.80 2.43
CA ALA A 16 -12.62 9.33 3.46
C ALA A 16 -13.97 8.57 3.56
N ASN A 17 -13.88 7.29 3.94
CA ASN A 17 -15.02 6.39 4.12
C ASN A 17 -14.82 5.52 5.39
N PRO A 18 -15.85 4.79 5.87
CA PRO A 18 -15.74 4.01 7.11
C PRO A 18 -14.57 3.01 7.12
N LEU A 19 -14.26 2.40 5.97
CA LEU A 19 -13.16 1.46 5.86
C LEU A 19 -11.81 2.18 5.91
N GLY A 20 -11.67 3.33 5.24
CA GLY A 20 -10.48 4.16 5.33
C GLY A 20 -10.23 4.69 6.75
N ALA A 21 -11.28 5.08 7.48
CA ALA A 21 -11.17 5.46 8.89
C ALA A 21 -10.66 4.29 9.74
N MET A 22 -11.19 3.07 9.53
CA MET A 22 -10.70 1.87 10.20
C MET A 22 -9.23 1.59 9.86
N PHE A 23 -8.85 1.64 8.59
CA PHE A 23 -7.48 1.39 8.14
C PHE A 23 -6.48 2.44 8.63
N HIS A 24 -6.86 3.72 8.70
CA HIS A 24 -6.06 4.74 9.35
C HIS A 24 -5.88 4.46 10.85
N GLY A 25 -6.94 4.04 11.54
CA GLY A 25 -6.86 3.60 12.93
C GLY A 25 -5.86 2.45 13.11
N VAL A 26 -6.00 1.36 12.35
CA VAL A 26 -5.07 0.23 12.35
C VAL A 26 -3.64 0.67 12.00
N SER A 27 -3.48 1.60 11.06
CA SER A 27 -2.19 2.14 10.66
C SER A 27 -1.48 2.79 11.84
N VAL A 28 -2.15 3.73 12.51
CA VAL A 28 -1.58 4.49 13.64
C VAL A 28 -1.37 3.60 14.85
N PHE A 29 -2.27 2.66 15.15
CA PHE A 29 -2.13 1.82 16.33
C PHE A 29 -1.20 0.62 16.15
N TYR A 30 -0.84 0.24 14.91
CA TYR A 30 -0.04 -0.97 14.67
C TYR A 30 1.00 -0.84 13.54
N CYS A 31 0.57 -0.75 12.29
CA CYS A 31 1.48 -0.92 11.14
C CYS A 31 2.56 0.17 11.08
N MET A 32 2.14 1.43 11.20
CA MET A 32 3.02 2.60 11.14
C MET A 32 3.97 2.63 12.33
N THR A 33 3.43 2.47 13.54
CA THR A 33 4.22 2.53 14.79
C THR A 33 5.23 1.40 14.88
N THR A 34 4.90 0.18 14.44
CA THR A 34 5.84 -0.96 14.39
C THR A 34 6.98 -0.69 13.42
N SER A 35 6.69 -0.11 12.25
CA SER A 35 7.72 0.29 11.27
C SER A 35 8.64 1.35 11.87
N LEU A 36 8.07 2.43 12.43
CA LEU A 36 8.83 3.53 13.01
C LEU A 36 9.69 3.10 14.21
N ALA A 37 9.18 2.20 15.06
CA ALA A 37 9.93 1.65 16.20
C ALA A 37 11.21 0.93 15.78
N ASN A 38 11.29 0.46 14.53
CA ASN A 38 12.46 -0.20 13.95
C ASN A 38 13.20 0.70 12.93
N ASN A 39 13.04 2.02 13.00
CA ASN A 39 13.60 3.00 12.06
C ASN A 39 13.18 2.76 10.59
N GLY A 40 12.02 2.16 10.37
CA GLY A 40 11.44 1.94 9.05
C GLY A 40 10.75 3.18 8.49
N ALA A 41 10.27 3.07 7.25
CA ALA A 41 9.70 4.20 6.50
C ALA A 41 8.34 4.71 7.03
N GLY A 42 7.63 3.93 7.86
CA GLY A 42 6.36 4.37 8.44
C GLY A 42 5.24 4.59 7.43
N LEU A 43 5.22 3.85 6.31
CA LEU A 43 4.15 3.97 5.30
C LEU A 43 2.77 3.69 5.89
N GLY A 44 2.69 2.73 6.82
CA GLY A 44 1.43 2.33 7.42
C GLY A 44 0.47 1.67 6.42
N THR A 45 -0.77 1.44 6.85
CA THR A 45 -1.77 0.65 6.12
C THR A 45 -2.22 1.28 4.80
N LEU A 46 -2.22 2.61 4.71
CA LEU A 46 -2.71 3.37 3.54
C LEU A 46 -1.59 4.17 2.84
N GLY A 47 -0.33 3.85 3.15
CA GLY A 47 0.82 4.51 2.51
C GLY A 47 1.41 3.74 1.33
N PHE A 48 0.91 2.54 1.03
CA PHE A 48 1.38 1.70 -0.07
C PHE A 48 0.41 1.65 -1.25
N HIS A 49 -0.07 2.83 -1.65
CA HIS A 49 -0.92 3.04 -2.84
C HIS A 49 -0.15 2.77 -4.15
N GLU A 50 -0.86 2.67 -5.27
CA GLU A 50 -0.29 2.22 -6.55
C GLU A 50 0.93 3.03 -7.02
N ALA A 51 0.91 4.36 -6.88
CA ALA A 51 2.07 5.18 -7.22
C ALA A 51 3.30 4.86 -6.36
N LYS A 52 3.11 4.55 -5.07
CA LYS A 52 4.20 4.14 -4.17
C LYS A 52 4.74 2.77 -4.55
N VAL A 53 3.87 1.82 -4.92
CA VAL A 53 4.29 0.49 -5.39
C VAL A 53 5.19 0.62 -6.61
N ARG A 54 4.78 1.43 -7.60
CA ARG A 54 5.57 1.67 -8.82
C ARG A 54 6.93 2.27 -8.50
N GLU A 55 6.97 3.31 -7.66
CA GLU A 55 8.20 3.97 -7.23
C GLU A 55 9.16 2.99 -6.53
N LEU A 56 8.67 2.18 -5.57
CA LEU A 56 9.54 1.26 -4.83
C LEU A 56 10.01 0.08 -5.67
N CYS A 57 9.16 -0.41 -6.59
CA CYS A 57 9.55 -1.47 -7.49
C CYS A 57 10.59 -1.01 -8.52
N GLU A 58 10.44 0.18 -9.08
CA GLU A 58 11.45 0.76 -9.98
C GLU A 58 12.80 0.91 -9.25
N LYS A 59 12.78 1.45 -8.02
CA LYS A 59 13.98 1.56 -7.17
C LYS A 59 14.62 0.20 -6.85
N ALA A 60 13.81 -0.87 -6.78
CA ALA A 60 14.27 -2.23 -6.54
C ALA A 60 14.81 -2.92 -7.80
N GLY A 61 14.72 -2.29 -8.98
CA GLY A 61 15.23 -2.81 -10.25
C GLY A 61 14.25 -3.71 -11.00
N PHE A 62 12.93 -3.54 -10.81
CA PHE A 62 11.91 -4.19 -11.65
C PHE A 62 11.61 -3.34 -12.88
N ASP A 63 11.67 -3.94 -14.08
CA ASP A 63 11.34 -3.27 -15.35
C ASP A 63 9.85 -3.00 -15.52
N SER A 64 8.98 -3.77 -14.85
CA SER A 64 7.53 -3.57 -14.96
C SER A 64 6.75 -3.94 -13.71
N VAL A 65 5.73 -3.12 -13.43
CA VAL A 65 4.70 -3.39 -12.43
C VAL A 65 3.33 -3.12 -13.03
N ARG A 66 2.41 -4.07 -12.83
CA ARG A 66 1.01 -3.87 -13.18
C ARG A 66 0.08 -4.39 -12.10
N ARG A 67 -1.08 -3.73 -11.97
CA ARG A 67 -2.19 -4.24 -11.17
C ARG A 67 -2.84 -5.42 -11.88
N VAL A 68 -3.04 -6.51 -11.15
CA VAL A 68 -3.77 -7.70 -11.60
C VAL A 68 -5.24 -7.50 -11.21
N PRO A 69 -6.20 -7.70 -12.12
CA PRO A 69 -7.62 -7.66 -11.78
C PRO A 69 -7.94 -8.65 -10.66
N LEU A 70 -8.54 -8.15 -9.59
CA LEU A 70 -8.97 -8.93 -8.44
C LEU A 70 -10.28 -8.33 -7.93
N GLU A 71 -11.32 -9.14 -7.82
CA GLU A 71 -12.56 -8.74 -7.16
C GLU A 71 -12.39 -8.81 -5.64
N ASN A 72 -11.77 -7.77 -5.07
CA ASN A 72 -11.57 -7.65 -3.62
C ASN A 72 -11.66 -6.18 -3.19
N PRO A 73 -12.56 -5.83 -2.26
CA PRO A 73 -12.71 -4.43 -1.84
C PRO A 73 -11.58 -3.95 -0.91
N PHE A 74 -10.81 -4.87 -0.32
CA PHE A 74 -9.79 -4.58 0.69
C PHE A 74 -8.38 -4.51 0.13
N ASN A 75 -8.07 -5.27 -0.93
CA ASN A 75 -6.70 -5.44 -1.40
C ASN A 75 -6.56 -5.29 -2.92
N ASN A 76 -5.40 -4.79 -3.33
CA ASN A 76 -4.91 -4.80 -4.70
C ASN A 76 -3.81 -5.85 -4.84
N LEU A 77 -3.81 -6.55 -5.97
CA LEU A 77 -2.74 -7.46 -6.35
C LEU A 77 -1.90 -6.82 -7.45
N TYR A 78 -0.58 -6.85 -7.29
CA TYR A 78 0.40 -6.35 -8.24
C TYR A 78 1.30 -7.49 -8.71
N GLU A 79 1.57 -7.53 -10.01
CA GLU A 79 2.61 -8.34 -10.61
C GLU A 79 3.80 -7.43 -10.94
N ALA A 80 4.98 -7.78 -10.41
CA ALA A 80 6.25 -7.14 -10.74
C ALA A 80 7.18 -8.12 -11.47
N LYS A 81 7.82 -7.69 -12.55
CA LYS A 81 8.77 -8.49 -13.33
C LYS A 81 10.14 -7.80 -13.39
N PRO A 82 11.24 -8.59 -13.36
CA PRO A 82 12.56 -8.07 -13.65
C PRO A 82 12.56 -7.31 -14.95
#